data_AF-A0A6V7JZV9-F1
#
_entry.id   AF-A0A6V7JZV9-F1
#
_cell.length_a   1.000
_cell.length_b   1.000
_cell.length_c   1.000
_cell.angle_alpha   90.00
_cell.angle_beta   90.00
_cell.angle_gamma   90.00
#
_symmetry.space_group_name_H-M   'P 1'
#
loop_
_entity.id
_entity.type
_entity.pdbx_description
1 polymer ?
#
loop_
_entity_poly.entity_id
_entity_poly.type
_entity_poly.pdbx_seq_one_letter_code
_entity_poly.pdbx_strand_id
1 'polypeptide(L)'
;DLDVYKLSIKDDIDSWLKTLRQYRIQDWMIVLVETYDIKKTNKLIPRTTVLDKIRSDFAAKHGDRCLSVINPIKSESRSAESWRGLISRIRHLTLTAYDKTLSKFEETIREQRERRNHLSWNFCRYFLLQEELAFVLEMLGVHDEALVQYDELDALFTQFVLNSDVGETPAWLGTFQSPLNSWAGVKLDTNVDFQLRRLIAECRASLLDLRSYLFSRQCAMLLLLNKPWEAAQRCLAFVYNTLSELKILEVPRPRGSVECWAFLCALEVLQTCQARISNNDNGQQLDLCSLHTAGLWALASDKLGELGRLCGLMPGSEPSSEQLHTVVYLIAGMGDSDMHIKGKLTPIDRLKGALSSKEVFRKQYLEHTELAMGTYKHVGRIRSARFIGRELAKFYSELGENQKAVAFLLDALKTYDDEKWEELAAQTRLELAQCYKQMDDIE
;
A
#
# COMPACT_ATOMS: atom_id res chain seq x y z
N ASP A 1 -11.74 20.90 -53.22
CA ASP A 1 -11.29 20.41 -54.53
C ASP A 1 -9.75 20.41 -54.57
N LEU A 2 -9.12 19.66 -55.48
CA LEU A 2 -7.66 19.52 -55.60
C LEU A 2 -6.94 20.85 -55.82
N ASP A 3 -7.57 21.79 -56.53
CA ASP A 3 -6.96 23.10 -56.81
C ASP A 3 -6.85 23.93 -55.52
N VAL A 4 -7.90 23.93 -54.69
CA VAL A 4 -7.88 24.58 -53.37
C VAL A 4 -6.81 23.95 -52.46
N TYR A 5 -6.69 22.62 -52.50
CA TYR A 5 -5.65 21.93 -51.73
C TYR A 5 -4.24 22.40 -52.12
N LYS A 6 -3.96 22.49 -53.43
CA LYS A 6 -2.64 22.90 -53.94
C LYS A 6 -2.34 24.38 -53.72
N LEU A 7 -3.35 25.25 -53.74
CA LEU A 7 -3.18 26.70 -53.67
C LEU A 7 -2.99 27.24 -52.25
N SER A 8 -3.54 26.58 -51.22
CA SER A 8 -3.45 27.08 -49.84
C SER A 8 -3.27 26.00 -48.78
N ILE A 9 -4.12 24.96 -48.78
CA ILE A 9 -4.18 24.00 -47.67
C ILE A 9 -2.88 23.20 -47.50
N LYS A 10 -2.15 22.94 -48.60
CA LYS A 10 -0.85 22.28 -48.54
C LYS A 10 0.16 23.07 -47.69
N ASP A 11 0.25 24.38 -47.90
CA ASP A 11 1.19 25.23 -47.18
C ASP A 11 0.79 25.38 -45.70
N ASP A 12 -0.51 25.43 -45.42
CA ASP A 12 -1.04 25.45 -44.04
C ASP A 12 -0.68 24.17 -43.27
N ILE A 13 -0.85 22.99 -43.90
CA ILE A 13 -0.49 21.69 -43.29
C ILE A 13 1.03 21.61 -43.06
N ASP A 14 1.85 22.02 -44.03
CA ASP A 14 3.31 22.01 -43.88
C ASP A 14 3.77 22.94 -42.75
N SER A 15 3.18 24.14 -42.66
CA SER A 15 3.41 25.10 -41.59
C SER A 15 3.09 24.49 -40.22
N TRP A 16 1.92 23.85 -40.06
CA TRP A 16 1.55 23.20 -38.81
C TRP A 16 2.49 22.04 -38.43
N LEU A 17 2.85 21.17 -39.37
CA LEU A 17 3.78 20.07 -39.13
C LEU A 17 5.20 20.57 -38.81
N LYS A 18 5.62 21.73 -39.33
CA LYS A 18 6.87 22.40 -38.92
C LYS A 18 6.79 22.87 -37.47
N THR A 19 5.68 23.49 -37.07
CA THR A 19 5.45 23.88 -35.67
C THR A 19 5.52 22.68 -34.72
N LEU A 20 4.83 21.57 -35.03
CA LEU A 20 4.90 20.36 -34.20
C LEU A 20 6.34 19.84 -34.04
N ARG A 21 7.12 19.85 -35.13
CA ARG A 21 8.54 19.44 -35.10
C ARG A 21 9.40 20.34 -34.21
N GLN A 22 9.13 21.64 -34.15
CA GLN A 22 9.85 22.56 -33.24
C GLN A 22 9.64 22.19 -31.78
N TYR A 23 8.43 21.75 -31.41
CA TYR A 23 8.10 21.24 -30.08
C TYR A 23 8.47 19.76 -29.87
N ARG A 24 9.18 19.14 -30.82
CA ARG A 24 9.53 17.70 -30.81
C ARG A 24 8.31 16.77 -30.76
N ILE A 25 7.14 17.25 -31.19
CA ILE A 25 5.92 16.44 -31.30
C ILE A 25 5.98 15.69 -32.62
N GLN A 26 6.08 14.37 -32.54
CA GLN A 26 6.12 13.50 -33.72
C GLN A 26 4.78 12.81 -33.99
N ASP A 27 3.83 12.92 -33.07
CA ASP A 27 2.52 12.30 -33.13
C ASP A 27 1.52 13.27 -33.74
N TRP A 28 1.06 12.96 -34.95
CA TRP A 28 0.16 13.80 -35.72
C TRP A 28 -0.79 12.94 -36.54
N MET A 29 -1.93 13.51 -36.92
CA MET A 29 -2.92 12.89 -37.79
C MET A 29 -3.55 13.99 -38.66
N ILE A 30 -3.78 13.70 -39.94
CA ILE A 30 -4.49 14.60 -40.86
C ILE A 30 -5.84 13.96 -41.18
N VAL A 31 -6.92 14.69 -40.88
CA VAL A 31 -8.30 14.24 -41.13
C VAL A 31 -8.92 15.14 -42.19
N LEU A 32 -9.25 14.55 -43.34
CA LEU A 32 -9.98 15.21 -44.40
C LEU A 32 -11.48 15.00 -44.20
N VAL A 33 -12.27 16.08 -44.14
CA VAL A 33 -13.74 15.97 -44.09
C VAL A 33 -14.29 16.06 -45.51
N GLU A 34 -14.83 14.96 -46.01
CA GLU A 34 -15.40 14.88 -47.35
C GLU A 34 -16.91 15.11 -47.33
N THR A 35 -17.40 15.97 -48.22
CA THR A 35 -18.83 16.06 -48.53
C THR A 35 -19.16 15.07 -49.64
N TYR A 36 -19.82 13.96 -49.27
CA TYR A 36 -20.18 12.93 -50.23
C TYR A 36 -21.15 13.48 -51.29
N ASP A 37 -20.84 13.27 -52.57
CA ASP A 37 -21.69 13.66 -53.71
C ASP A 37 -22.02 12.43 -54.55
N ILE A 38 -23.26 11.94 -54.41
CA ILE A 38 -23.78 10.72 -55.07
C ILE A 38 -23.63 10.80 -56.60
N LYS A 39 -23.59 12.01 -57.19
CA LYS A 39 -23.55 12.22 -58.64
C LYS A 39 -22.20 11.92 -59.30
N LYS A 40 -21.13 11.66 -58.53
CA LYS A 40 -19.76 11.48 -59.05
C LYS A 40 -19.36 10.02 -59.34
N THR A 41 -20.24 9.04 -59.17
CA THR A 41 -19.92 7.60 -59.27
C THR A 41 -19.71 7.05 -60.70
N ASN A 42 -19.98 7.83 -61.76
CA ASN A 42 -19.98 7.35 -63.15
C ASN A 42 -18.68 7.63 -63.96
N LYS A 43 -17.49 7.63 -63.35
CA LYS A 43 -16.23 7.84 -64.11
C LYS A 43 -15.30 6.64 -64.02
N LEU A 44 -15.02 6.01 -65.17
CA LEU A 44 -14.21 4.79 -65.34
C LEU A 44 -12.70 4.95 -65.06
N ILE A 45 -12.20 6.15 -64.77
CA ILE A 45 -10.75 6.40 -64.56
C ILE A 45 -10.52 6.77 -63.09
N PRO A 46 -9.62 6.09 -62.35
CA PRO A 46 -9.26 6.49 -61.00
C PRO A 46 -8.55 7.85 -61.04
N ARG A 47 -9.23 8.91 -60.60
CA ARG A 47 -8.57 10.21 -60.37
C ARG A 47 -7.91 10.18 -59.00
N THR A 48 -6.66 10.64 -58.93
CA THR A 48 -5.97 10.85 -57.64
C THR A 48 -6.82 11.75 -56.76
N THR A 49 -7.19 11.26 -55.56
CA THR A 49 -8.02 12.03 -54.63
C THR A 49 -7.18 13.07 -53.88
N VAL A 50 -7.84 14.02 -53.21
CA VAL A 50 -7.16 14.96 -52.30
C VAL A 50 -6.45 14.19 -51.20
N LEU A 51 -7.06 13.12 -50.68
CA LEU A 51 -6.45 12.25 -49.67
C LEU A 51 -5.18 11.57 -50.19
N ASP A 52 -5.16 11.08 -51.44
CA ASP A 52 -3.96 10.47 -52.04
C ASP A 52 -2.83 11.49 -52.17
N LYS A 53 -3.15 12.74 -52.50
CA LYS A 53 -2.15 13.84 -52.53
C LYS A 53 -1.63 14.19 -51.14
N ILE A 54 -2.50 14.30 -50.13
CA ILE A 54 -2.09 14.51 -48.74
C ILE A 54 -1.16 13.38 -48.29
N ARG A 55 -1.49 12.12 -48.59
CA ARG A 55 -0.65 10.97 -48.25
C ARG A 55 0.72 11.02 -48.92
N SER A 56 0.75 11.33 -50.22
CA SER A 56 2.00 11.48 -50.98
C SER A 56 2.87 12.62 -50.45
N ASP A 57 2.26 13.75 -50.11
CA ASP A 57 2.98 14.97 -49.74
C ASP A 57 3.49 14.93 -48.29
N PHE A 58 2.73 14.33 -47.36
CA PHE A 58 3.03 14.40 -45.93
C PHE A 58 3.23 13.05 -45.23
N ALA A 59 2.78 11.95 -45.83
CA ALA A 59 2.63 10.67 -45.15
C ALA A 59 3.22 9.49 -45.94
N ALA A 60 4.25 9.73 -46.75
CA ALA A 60 4.84 8.71 -47.62
C ALA A 60 5.24 7.41 -46.89
N LYS A 61 5.63 7.51 -45.61
CA LYS A 61 5.95 6.37 -44.73
C LYS A 61 4.92 6.08 -43.63
N HIS A 62 3.92 6.96 -43.48
CA HIS A 62 2.91 6.93 -42.40
C HIS A 62 1.51 7.23 -42.95
N GLY A 63 1.16 6.65 -44.10
CA GLY A 63 -0.10 6.94 -44.81
C GLY A 63 -1.35 6.63 -44.00
N ASP A 64 -1.16 5.85 -42.95
CA ASP A 64 -2.11 5.43 -41.95
C ASP A 64 -2.50 6.57 -40.98
N ARG A 65 -1.73 7.66 -40.94
CA ARG A 65 -2.03 8.92 -40.23
C ARG A 65 -2.90 9.89 -41.02
N CYS A 66 -3.27 9.56 -42.25
CA CYS A 66 -4.14 10.37 -43.10
C CYS A 66 -5.46 9.63 -43.38
N LEU A 67 -6.56 10.20 -42.89
CA LEU A 67 -7.90 9.62 -42.99
C LEU A 67 -8.88 10.59 -43.63
N SER A 68 -9.90 10.03 -44.27
CA SER A 68 -11.09 10.76 -44.68
C SER A 68 -12.26 10.37 -43.80
N VAL A 69 -13.06 11.37 -43.39
CA VAL A 69 -14.36 11.18 -42.76
C VAL A 69 -15.45 11.80 -43.61
N ILE A 70 -16.58 11.10 -43.74
CA ILE A 70 -17.70 11.55 -44.54
C ILE A 70 -18.60 12.44 -43.69
N ASN A 71 -18.98 13.59 -44.24
CA ASN A 71 -19.90 14.51 -43.59
C ASN A 71 -21.31 13.84 -43.45
N PRO A 72 -21.90 13.84 -42.23
CA PRO A 72 -23.17 13.16 -41.95
C PRO A 72 -24.39 13.68 -42.73
N ILE A 73 -24.33 14.87 -43.33
CA ILE A 73 -25.48 15.55 -43.95
C ILE A 73 -26.09 14.77 -45.15
N LYS A 74 -25.39 13.77 -45.74
CA LYS A 74 -25.82 13.12 -47.00
C LYS A 74 -25.85 11.58 -47.01
N SER A 75 -25.24 10.90 -46.05
CA SER A 75 -25.25 9.42 -45.97
C SER A 75 -24.90 8.94 -44.56
N GLU A 76 -25.92 8.53 -43.80
CA GLU A 76 -25.77 8.21 -42.37
C GLU A 76 -24.91 6.95 -42.14
N SER A 77 -25.11 5.89 -42.91
CA SER A 77 -24.39 4.61 -42.73
C SER A 77 -22.90 4.71 -43.06
N ARG A 78 -22.54 5.29 -44.22
CA ARG A 78 -21.14 5.46 -44.64
C ARG A 78 -20.41 6.51 -43.81
N SER A 79 -21.12 7.56 -43.39
CA SER A 79 -20.62 8.49 -42.38
C SER A 79 -20.25 7.74 -41.11
N ALA A 80 -21.18 6.99 -40.52
CA ALA A 80 -20.94 6.26 -39.28
C ALA A 80 -19.75 5.29 -39.35
N GLU A 81 -19.54 4.61 -40.48
CA GLU A 81 -18.38 3.74 -40.70
C GLU A 81 -17.06 4.53 -40.74
N SER A 82 -17.01 5.64 -41.48
CA SER A 82 -15.81 6.49 -41.57
C SER A 82 -15.42 7.13 -40.23
N TRP A 83 -16.41 7.56 -39.43
CA TRP A 83 -16.20 8.08 -38.08
C TRP A 83 -15.75 6.99 -37.10
N ARG A 84 -16.28 5.76 -37.19
CA ARG A 84 -15.75 4.61 -36.43
C ARG A 84 -14.28 4.34 -36.79
N GLY A 85 -13.91 4.45 -38.07
CA GLY A 85 -12.53 4.35 -38.53
C GLY A 85 -11.62 5.41 -37.91
N LEU A 86 -12.08 6.67 -37.84
CA LEU A 86 -11.35 7.76 -37.17
C LEU A 86 -11.12 7.46 -35.69
N ILE A 87 -12.16 7.06 -34.95
CA ILE A 87 -12.05 6.74 -33.52
C ILE A 87 -11.08 5.57 -33.29
N SER A 88 -11.15 4.52 -34.11
CA SER A 88 -10.23 3.39 -34.04
C SER A 88 -8.78 3.84 -34.25
N ARG A 89 -8.55 4.74 -35.21
CA ARG A 89 -7.22 5.27 -35.49
C ARG A 89 -6.69 6.18 -34.39
N ILE A 90 -7.53 7.06 -33.84
CA ILE A 90 -7.18 7.89 -32.68
C ILE A 90 -6.71 6.99 -31.54
N ARG A 91 -7.50 5.96 -31.19
CA ARG A 91 -7.14 5.01 -30.14
C ARG A 91 -5.77 4.36 -30.40
N HIS A 92 -5.52 3.89 -31.63
CA HIS A 92 -4.25 3.26 -31.98
C HIS A 92 -3.05 4.22 -31.89
N LEU A 93 -3.18 5.43 -32.43
CA LEU A 93 -2.10 6.42 -32.39
C LEU A 93 -1.83 6.92 -30.97
N THR A 94 -2.87 7.10 -30.15
CA THR A 94 -2.72 7.45 -28.73
C THR A 94 -1.97 6.36 -27.97
N LEU A 95 -2.33 5.08 -28.15
CA LEU A 95 -1.61 3.96 -27.52
C LEU A 95 -0.15 3.91 -27.98
N THR A 96 0.11 4.07 -29.27
CA THR A 96 1.49 4.05 -29.82
C THR A 96 2.34 5.19 -29.26
N ALA A 97 1.78 6.41 -29.16
CA ALA A 97 2.48 7.56 -28.60
C ALA A 97 2.75 7.36 -27.10
N TYR A 98 1.79 6.77 -26.40
CA TYR A 98 1.92 6.41 -24.99
C TYR A 98 3.01 5.37 -24.77
N ASP A 99 3.00 4.25 -25.50
CA ASP A 99 4.01 3.17 -25.39
C ASP A 99 5.43 3.71 -25.60
N LYS A 100 5.61 4.58 -26.61
CA LYS A 100 6.90 5.22 -26.87
C LYS A 100 7.34 6.13 -25.73
N THR A 101 6.41 6.89 -25.15
CA THR A 101 6.69 7.79 -24.03
C THR A 101 7.04 7.00 -22.78
N LEU A 102 6.27 5.95 -22.48
CA LEU A 102 6.49 5.05 -21.36
C LEU A 102 7.84 4.33 -21.47
N SER A 103 8.14 3.75 -22.64
CA SER A 103 9.43 3.07 -22.89
C SER A 103 10.63 3.98 -22.62
N LYS A 104 10.54 5.25 -23.03
CA LYS A 104 11.61 6.24 -22.77
C LYS A 104 11.70 6.60 -21.29
N PHE A 105 10.56 6.65 -20.61
CA PHE A 105 10.50 6.94 -19.19
C PHE A 105 11.10 5.80 -18.35
N GLU A 106 10.76 4.56 -18.67
CA GLU A 106 11.36 3.35 -18.09
C GLU A 106 12.87 3.29 -18.31
N GLU A 107 13.36 3.64 -19.52
CA GLU A 107 14.79 3.73 -19.79
C GLU A 107 15.48 4.75 -18.87
N THR A 108 14.83 5.90 -18.65
CA THR A 108 15.35 6.94 -17.75
C THR A 108 15.43 6.44 -16.30
N ILE A 109 14.42 5.69 -15.84
CA ILE A 109 14.44 5.05 -14.52
C ILE A 109 15.57 4.03 -14.43
N ARG A 110 15.74 3.19 -15.46
CA ARG A 110 16.82 2.19 -15.53
C ARG A 110 18.20 2.83 -15.44
N GLU A 111 18.45 3.87 -16.23
CA GLU A 111 19.70 4.64 -16.19
C GLU A 111 19.98 5.22 -14.79
N GLN A 112 18.95 5.71 -14.09
CA GLN A 112 19.09 6.21 -12.72
C GLN A 112 19.36 5.09 -11.71
N ARG A 113 18.76 3.90 -11.88
CA ARG A 113 18.98 2.73 -11.02
C ARG A 113 20.40 2.17 -11.17
N GLU A 114 20.97 2.21 -12.38
CA GLU A 114 22.35 1.81 -12.62
C GLU A 114 23.35 2.75 -11.93
N ARG A 115 23.01 4.03 -11.81
CA ARG A 115 23.81 5.06 -11.12
C ARG A 115 23.66 5.05 -9.59
N ARG A 116 22.96 4.07 -9.00
CA ARG A 116 22.67 4.02 -7.55
C ARG A 116 23.90 4.03 -6.63
N ASN A 117 25.06 3.60 -7.14
CA ASN A 117 26.32 3.60 -6.39
C ASN A 117 27.10 4.92 -6.52
N HIS A 118 26.59 5.88 -7.30
CA HIS A 118 27.24 7.17 -7.48
C HIS A 118 27.02 8.07 -6.26
N LEU A 119 28.04 8.81 -5.82
CA LEU A 119 27.99 9.64 -4.61
C LEU A 119 26.88 10.71 -4.61
N SER A 120 26.53 11.23 -5.79
CA SER A 120 25.46 12.23 -5.95
C SER A 120 24.05 11.63 -6.05
N TRP A 121 23.93 10.30 -6.05
CA TRP A 121 22.65 9.63 -6.14
C TRP A 121 21.92 9.71 -4.80
N ASN A 122 20.59 9.79 -4.85
CA ASN A 122 19.76 9.91 -3.67
C ASN A 122 18.49 9.08 -3.86
N PHE A 123 18.21 8.21 -2.89
CA PHE A 123 17.08 7.30 -2.96
C PHE A 123 15.74 8.03 -3.06
N CYS A 124 15.51 9.10 -2.29
CA CYS A 124 14.23 9.82 -2.31
C CYS A 124 13.92 10.42 -3.70
N ARG A 125 14.94 10.90 -4.41
CA ARG A 125 14.77 11.39 -5.78
C ARG A 125 14.43 10.27 -6.76
N TYR A 126 15.13 9.15 -6.64
CA TYR A 126 14.86 7.95 -7.45
C TYR A 126 13.48 7.36 -7.15
N PHE A 127 13.11 7.31 -5.87
CA PHE A 127 11.81 6.87 -5.37
C PHE A 127 10.67 7.62 -6.07
N LEU A 128 10.73 8.97 -6.09
CA LEU A 128 9.70 9.77 -6.73
C LEU A 128 9.63 9.56 -8.25
N LEU A 129 10.78 9.38 -8.90
CA LEU A 129 10.84 9.09 -10.33
C LEU A 129 10.21 7.74 -10.67
N GLN A 130 10.49 6.70 -9.89
CA GLN A 130 9.89 5.37 -10.10
C GLN A 130 8.42 5.34 -9.66
N GLU A 131 8.04 6.10 -8.65
CA GLU A 131 6.64 6.26 -8.26
C GLU A 131 5.79 6.94 -9.33
N GLU A 132 6.35 7.91 -10.08
CA GLU A 132 5.65 8.51 -11.21
C GLU A 132 5.26 7.45 -12.26
N LEU A 133 6.08 6.41 -12.44
CA LEU A 133 5.73 5.25 -13.28
C LEU A 133 4.59 4.45 -12.65
N ALA A 134 4.63 4.21 -11.34
CA ALA A 134 3.56 3.54 -10.62
C ALA A 134 2.22 4.28 -10.76
N PHE A 135 2.19 5.61 -10.67
CA PHE A 135 0.97 6.40 -10.90
C PHE A 135 0.46 6.29 -12.33
N VAL A 136 1.36 6.27 -13.30
CA VAL A 136 1.01 6.11 -14.71
C VAL A 136 0.36 4.74 -14.96
N LEU A 137 0.89 3.67 -14.36
CA LEU A 137 0.34 2.31 -14.41
C LEU A 137 -0.99 2.20 -13.65
N GLU A 138 -1.10 2.84 -12.48
CA GLU A 138 -2.34 2.93 -11.70
C GLU A 138 -3.45 3.63 -12.49
N MET A 139 -3.14 4.73 -13.18
CA MET A 139 -4.10 5.44 -14.05
C MET A 139 -4.56 4.59 -15.24
N LEU A 140 -3.73 3.65 -15.72
CA LEU A 140 -4.12 2.68 -16.74
C LEU A 140 -4.95 1.51 -16.20
N GLY A 141 -5.06 1.37 -14.88
CA GLY A 141 -5.73 0.24 -14.23
C GLY A 141 -4.88 -1.04 -14.16
N VAL A 142 -3.58 -0.96 -14.45
CA VAL A 142 -2.65 -2.11 -14.38
C VAL A 142 -2.00 -2.12 -12.98
N HIS A 143 -2.85 -2.37 -11.97
CA HIS A 143 -2.48 -2.22 -10.55
C HIS A 143 -1.43 -3.22 -10.08
N ASP A 144 -1.33 -4.38 -10.72
CA ASP A 144 -0.30 -5.38 -10.46
C ASP A 144 1.08 -4.91 -10.92
N GLU A 145 1.18 -4.29 -12.10
CA GLU A 145 2.43 -3.68 -12.56
C GLU A 145 2.81 -2.46 -11.71
N ALA A 146 1.83 -1.66 -11.27
CA ALA A 146 2.06 -0.56 -10.34
C ALA A 146 2.57 -1.06 -8.98
N LEU A 147 2.00 -2.16 -8.45
CA LEU A 147 2.46 -2.79 -7.21
C LEU A 147 3.92 -3.25 -7.30
N VAL A 148 4.33 -3.82 -8.44
CA VAL A 148 5.72 -4.22 -8.67
C VAL A 148 6.68 -3.05 -8.50
N GLN A 149 6.32 -1.85 -8.97
CA GLN A 149 7.18 -0.66 -8.80
C GLN A 149 7.42 -0.32 -7.32
N TYR A 150 6.39 -0.40 -6.48
CA TYR A 150 6.54 -0.19 -5.04
C TYR A 150 7.31 -1.32 -4.35
N ASP A 151 7.10 -2.57 -4.76
CA ASP A 151 7.84 -3.73 -4.25
C ASP A 151 9.34 -3.64 -4.59
N GLU A 152 9.69 -3.16 -5.78
CA GLU A 152 11.08 -2.90 -6.16
C GLU A 152 11.73 -1.79 -5.33
N LEU A 153 10.99 -0.70 -5.07
CA LEU A 153 11.44 0.39 -4.21
C LEU A 153 11.69 -0.08 -2.77
N ASP A 154 10.80 -0.93 -2.25
CA ASP A 154 10.89 -1.49 -0.91
C ASP A 154 12.13 -2.40 -0.78
N ALA A 155 12.33 -3.28 -1.76
CA ALA A 155 13.49 -4.16 -1.82
C ALA A 155 14.80 -3.37 -1.97
N LEU A 156 14.83 -2.36 -2.84
CA LEU A 156 16.02 -1.54 -3.07
C LEU A 156 16.41 -0.76 -1.80
N PHE A 157 15.45 -0.15 -1.10
CA PHE A 157 15.74 0.55 0.14
C PHE A 157 16.26 -0.41 1.22
N THR A 158 15.60 -1.57 1.39
CA THR A 158 16.02 -2.61 2.34
C THR A 158 17.45 -3.06 2.06
N GLN A 159 17.82 -3.24 0.79
CA GLN A 159 19.18 -3.60 0.40
C GLN A 159 20.20 -2.53 0.83
N PHE A 160 19.89 -1.24 0.72
CA PHE A 160 20.78 -0.19 1.21
C PHE A 160 20.94 -0.20 2.73
N VAL A 161 19.85 -0.44 3.47
CA VAL A 161 19.91 -0.55 4.93
C VAL A 161 20.77 -1.73 5.35
N LEU A 162 20.52 -2.92 4.79
CA LEU A 162 21.28 -4.14 5.14
C LEU A 162 22.78 -4.02 4.81
N ASN A 163 23.14 -3.25 3.79
CA ASN A 163 24.53 -3.05 3.40
C ASN A 163 25.24 -1.92 4.18
N SER A 164 24.52 -1.16 5.02
CA SER A 164 25.10 -0.05 5.78
C SER A 164 26.14 -0.50 6.82
N ASP A 165 26.06 -1.75 7.27
CA ASP A 165 27.02 -2.32 8.24
C ASP A 165 28.34 -2.81 7.61
N VAL A 166 28.38 -2.98 6.28
CA VAL A 166 29.48 -3.68 5.59
C VAL A 166 30.30 -2.75 4.68
N GLY A 167 29.80 -1.56 4.35
CA GLY A 167 30.44 -0.65 3.40
C GLY A 167 30.25 0.82 3.73
N GLU A 168 30.64 1.69 2.79
CA GLU A 168 30.39 3.14 2.93
C GLU A 168 28.89 3.42 2.83
N THR A 169 28.32 3.89 3.94
CA THR A 169 26.93 4.32 4.01
C THR A 169 26.71 5.56 3.13
N PRO A 170 25.78 5.52 2.16
CA PRO A 170 25.49 6.68 1.33
C PRO A 170 25.02 7.87 2.19
N ALA A 171 25.48 9.08 1.89
CA ALA A 171 25.15 10.28 2.67
C ALA A 171 23.62 10.52 2.79
N TRP A 172 22.86 10.14 1.76
CA TRP A 172 21.40 10.24 1.81
C TRP A 172 20.75 9.28 2.82
N LEU A 173 21.38 8.13 3.14
CA LEU A 173 20.81 7.19 4.10
C LEU A 173 20.87 7.74 5.52
N GLY A 174 21.86 8.59 5.80
CA GLY A 174 22.01 9.28 7.08
C GLY A 174 20.81 10.15 7.48
N THR A 175 19.99 10.62 6.52
CA THR A 175 18.77 11.38 6.86
C THR A 175 17.75 10.54 7.62
N PHE A 176 17.74 9.23 7.40
CA PHE A 176 16.84 8.28 8.05
C PHE A 176 17.32 7.84 9.44
N GLN A 177 18.52 8.24 9.86
CA GLN A 177 19.07 8.01 11.21
C GLN A 177 18.61 9.07 12.24
N SER A 178 17.84 10.06 11.80
CA SER A 178 17.30 11.11 12.66
C SER A 178 16.37 10.55 13.74
N PRO A 179 16.36 11.11 14.97
CA PRO A 179 15.47 10.67 16.04
C PRO A 179 14.00 10.64 15.63
N LEU A 180 13.27 9.62 16.08
CA LEU A 180 11.83 9.52 15.85
C LEU A 180 11.07 10.58 16.67
N ASN A 181 10.43 11.51 15.96
CA ASN A 181 9.60 12.57 16.55
C ASN A 181 8.09 12.32 16.35
N SER A 182 7.73 11.36 15.49
CA SER A 182 6.37 10.96 15.18
C SER A 182 6.36 9.45 14.90
N TRP A 183 5.26 8.78 15.23
CA TRP A 183 5.02 7.36 15.01
C TRP A 183 3.55 7.11 14.64
N ALA A 184 2.99 8.00 13.82
CA ALA A 184 1.71 7.77 13.19
C ALA A 184 1.76 6.42 12.43
N GLY A 185 0.74 5.59 12.63
CA GLY A 185 0.63 4.31 11.93
C GLY A 185 0.35 4.50 10.44
N VAL A 186 0.37 3.39 9.69
CA VAL A 186 -0.07 3.39 8.29
C VAL A 186 -1.54 3.77 8.18
N LYS A 187 -1.90 4.42 7.06
CA LYS A 187 -3.28 4.76 6.71
C LYS A 187 -3.61 4.09 5.38
N LEU A 188 -4.55 3.16 5.40
CA LEU A 188 -4.91 2.38 4.22
C LEU A 188 -6.04 3.05 3.45
N ASP A 189 -5.71 4.17 2.82
CA ASP A 189 -6.54 4.81 1.79
C ASP A 189 -5.96 4.48 0.40
N THR A 190 -6.84 4.46 -0.60
CA THR A 190 -6.46 4.50 -2.02
C THR A 190 -5.79 5.82 -2.42
N ASN A 191 -6.08 6.91 -1.70
CA ASN A 191 -5.50 8.23 -1.99
C ASN A 191 -4.01 8.33 -1.63
N VAL A 192 -3.32 9.25 -2.30
CA VAL A 192 -1.90 9.55 -2.05
C VAL A 192 -1.77 10.52 -0.88
N ASP A 193 -0.96 10.18 0.13
CA ASP A 193 -0.59 11.12 1.18
C ASP A 193 0.43 12.14 0.65
N PHE A 194 -0.07 13.32 0.25
CA PHE A 194 0.77 14.39 -0.28
C PHE A 194 1.71 15.00 0.77
N GLN A 195 1.40 14.91 2.07
CA GLN A 195 2.27 15.44 3.12
C GLN A 195 3.51 14.56 3.29
N LEU A 196 3.32 13.25 3.44
CA LEU A 196 4.43 12.29 3.49
C LEU A 196 5.24 12.31 2.19
N ARG A 197 4.57 12.34 1.03
CA ARG A 197 5.26 12.47 -0.26
C ARG A 197 6.12 13.73 -0.35
N ARG A 198 5.64 14.87 0.17
CA ARG A 198 6.43 16.11 0.24
C ARG A 198 7.65 15.96 1.16
N LEU A 199 7.50 15.32 2.32
CA LEU A 199 8.63 15.05 3.22
C LEU A 199 9.68 14.15 2.55
N ILE A 200 9.27 13.15 1.77
CA ILE A 200 10.17 12.32 0.97
C ILE A 200 10.89 13.18 -0.06
N ALA A 201 10.16 14.02 -0.82
CA ALA A 201 10.74 14.91 -1.83
C ALA A 201 11.81 15.85 -1.26
N GLU A 202 11.58 16.37 -0.06
CA GLU A 202 12.49 17.27 0.63
C GLU A 202 13.60 16.53 1.40
N CYS A 203 13.63 15.19 1.36
CA CYS A 203 14.56 14.35 2.14
C CYS A 203 14.50 14.62 3.66
N ARG A 204 13.29 14.92 4.18
CA ARG A 204 13.01 15.18 5.60
C ARG A 204 12.15 14.11 6.27
N ALA A 205 11.72 13.09 5.51
CA ALA A 205 10.97 11.96 6.04
C ALA A 205 11.84 11.12 7.00
N SER A 206 11.26 10.70 8.13
CA SER A 206 11.87 9.68 8.98
C SER A 206 11.81 8.30 8.33
N LEU A 207 12.51 7.31 8.90
CA LEU A 207 12.41 5.93 8.43
C LEU A 207 10.97 5.40 8.49
N LEU A 208 10.25 5.70 9.58
CA LEU A 208 8.85 5.30 9.74
C LEU A 208 7.94 5.98 8.71
N ASP A 209 8.18 7.26 8.40
CA ASP A 209 7.40 7.98 7.38
C ASP A 209 7.54 7.33 6.00
N LEU A 210 8.79 7.05 5.56
CA LEU A 210 9.04 6.42 4.27
C LEU A 210 8.43 5.02 4.19
N ARG A 211 8.68 4.18 5.20
CA ARG A 211 8.18 2.81 5.26
C ARG A 211 6.66 2.77 5.32
N SER A 212 6.04 3.63 6.13
CA SER A 212 4.58 3.69 6.24
C SER A 212 3.95 4.18 4.95
N TYR A 213 4.54 5.18 4.28
CA TYR A 213 4.07 5.67 2.99
C TYR A 213 4.12 4.58 1.93
N LEU A 214 5.27 3.90 1.79
CA LEU A 214 5.48 2.86 0.80
C LEU A 214 4.54 1.67 1.01
N PHE A 215 4.41 1.19 2.25
CA PHE A 215 3.48 0.11 2.56
C PHE A 215 2.01 0.50 2.32
N SER A 216 1.64 1.76 2.61
CA SER A 216 0.30 2.27 2.32
C SER A 216 0.02 2.26 0.81
N ARG A 217 0.98 2.63 -0.04
CA ARG A 217 0.84 2.55 -1.51
C ARG A 217 0.76 1.10 -2.02
N GLN A 218 1.58 0.18 -1.49
CA GLN A 218 1.46 -1.26 -1.80
C GLN A 218 0.06 -1.78 -1.46
N CYS A 219 -0.44 -1.45 -0.26
CA CYS A 219 -1.77 -1.83 0.18
C CYS A 219 -2.87 -1.19 -0.68
N ALA A 220 -2.72 0.07 -1.09
CA ALA A 220 -3.66 0.71 -2.01
C ALA A 220 -3.81 -0.09 -3.31
N MET A 221 -2.69 -0.56 -3.90
CA MET A 221 -2.73 -1.39 -5.11
C MET A 221 -3.40 -2.74 -4.85
N LEU A 222 -3.07 -3.40 -3.73
CA LEU A 222 -3.70 -4.67 -3.33
C LEU A 222 -5.22 -4.52 -3.10
N LEU A 223 -5.66 -3.40 -2.54
CA LEU A 223 -7.07 -3.10 -2.33
C LEU A 223 -7.81 -2.84 -3.64
N LEU A 224 -7.17 -2.19 -4.62
CA LEU A 224 -7.68 -2.03 -5.99
C LEU A 224 -7.76 -3.38 -6.73
N LEU A 225 -6.82 -4.29 -6.47
CA LEU A 225 -6.83 -5.68 -6.96
C LEU A 225 -7.81 -6.59 -6.21
N ASN A 226 -8.56 -6.08 -5.21
CA ASN A 226 -9.45 -6.84 -4.35
C ASN A 226 -8.75 -8.00 -3.60
N LYS A 227 -7.53 -7.76 -3.12
CA LYS A 227 -6.70 -8.71 -2.34
C LYS A 227 -6.35 -8.18 -0.93
N PRO A 228 -7.34 -7.87 -0.06
CA PRO A 228 -7.06 -7.39 1.30
C PRO A 228 -6.28 -8.40 2.15
N TRP A 229 -6.48 -9.70 1.92
CA TRP A 229 -5.76 -10.78 2.60
C TRP A 229 -4.24 -10.72 2.36
N GLU A 230 -3.81 -10.25 1.18
CA GLU A 230 -2.39 -10.15 0.84
C GLU A 230 -1.74 -8.98 1.59
N ALA A 231 -2.48 -7.89 1.82
CA ALA A 231 -2.03 -6.81 2.70
C ALA A 231 -1.83 -7.33 4.14
N ALA A 232 -2.76 -8.15 4.64
CA ALA A 232 -2.60 -8.82 5.93
C ALA A 232 -1.39 -9.76 5.97
N GLN A 233 -1.17 -10.53 4.89
CA GLN A 233 -0.03 -11.44 4.78
C GLN A 233 1.31 -10.69 4.85
N ARG A 234 1.41 -9.56 4.16
CA ARG A 234 2.64 -8.76 4.08
C ARG A 234 2.90 -7.94 5.34
N CYS A 235 1.85 -7.54 6.07
CA CYS A 235 1.96 -6.60 7.20
C CYS A 235 2.89 -7.08 8.33
N LEU A 236 2.86 -8.37 8.71
CA LEU A 236 3.75 -8.88 9.76
C LEU A 236 5.23 -8.73 9.39
N ALA A 237 5.58 -9.17 8.18
CA ALA A 237 6.95 -9.06 7.68
C ALA A 237 7.37 -7.59 7.58
N PHE A 238 6.49 -6.73 7.06
CA PHE A 238 6.70 -5.28 6.99
C PHE A 238 7.04 -4.67 8.36
N VAL A 239 6.23 -4.96 9.39
CA VAL A 239 6.46 -4.45 10.74
C VAL A 239 7.81 -4.93 11.27
N TYR A 240 8.07 -6.25 11.24
CA TYR A 240 9.33 -6.79 11.79
C TYR A 240 10.57 -6.31 11.03
N ASN A 241 10.51 -6.20 9.71
CA ASN A 241 11.61 -5.68 8.89
C ASN A 241 11.89 -4.22 9.23
N THR A 242 10.86 -3.37 9.32
CA THR A 242 11.01 -1.96 9.70
C THR A 242 11.61 -1.83 11.11
N LEU A 243 11.18 -2.66 12.07
CA LEU A 243 11.77 -2.68 13.41
C LEU A 243 13.23 -3.16 13.40
N SER A 244 13.61 -4.06 12.50
CA SER A 244 14.99 -4.50 12.31
C SER A 244 15.85 -3.37 11.72
N GLU A 245 15.33 -2.65 10.74
CA GLU A 245 16.02 -1.55 10.07
C GLU A 245 16.24 -0.36 11.00
N LEU A 246 15.26 -0.05 11.87
CA LEU A 246 15.45 0.93 12.94
C LEU A 246 16.64 0.57 13.85
N LYS A 247 16.89 -0.73 14.08
CA LYS A 247 18.03 -1.20 14.88
C LYS A 247 19.34 -1.10 14.09
N ILE A 248 19.35 -1.54 12.84
CA ILE A 248 20.53 -1.49 11.96
C ILE A 248 21.01 -0.05 11.78
N LEU A 249 20.09 0.88 11.52
CA LEU A 249 20.40 2.30 11.35
C LEU A 249 20.62 3.04 12.67
N GLU A 250 20.54 2.34 13.82
CA GLU A 250 20.70 2.89 15.16
C GLU A 250 19.82 4.11 15.46
N VAL A 251 18.58 4.12 14.94
CA VAL A 251 17.69 5.28 15.03
C VAL A 251 17.26 5.52 16.49
N PRO A 252 17.51 6.71 17.06
CA PRO A 252 17.06 7.02 18.41
C PRO A 252 15.53 7.02 18.48
N ARG A 253 14.98 6.18 19.35
CA ARG A 253 13.54 5.96 19.48
C ARG A 253 13.06 6.11 20.92
N PRO A 254 12.02 6.92 21.18
CA PRO A 254 11.42 6.99 22.51
C PRO A 254 10.83 5.65 22.94
N ARG A 255 10.84 5.35 24.25
CA ARG A 255 10.24 4.12 24.79
C ARG A 255 8.74 4.06 24.49
N GLY A 256 8.26 2.96 23.92
CA GLY A 256 6.85 2.77 23.55
C GLY A 256 6.49 3.26 22.14
N SER A 257 7.34 4.06 21.48
CA SER A 257 7.02 4.64 20.16
C SER A 257 6.80 3.59 19.08
N VAL A 258 7.68 2.59 19.01
CA VAL A 258 7.59 1.54 17.98
C VAL A 258 6.49 0.54 18.30
N GLU A 259 6.17 0.34 19.57
CA GLU A 259 5.07 -0.49 20.02
C GLU A 259 3.73 0.17 19.64
N CYS A 260 3.60 1.49 19.81
CA CYS A 260 2.47 2.27 19.28
C CYS A 260 2.37 2.12 17.76
N TRP A 261 3.46 2.37 17.04
CA TRP A 261 3.48 2.28 15.57
C TRP A 261 3.06 0.90 15.06
N ALA A 262 3.66 -0.17 15.61
CA ALA A 262 3.37 -1.55 15.22
C ALA A 262 1.92 -1.93 15.53
N PHE A 263 1.39 -1.50 16.68
CA PHE A 263 -0.02 -1.69 17.03
C PHE A 263 -0.94 -1.00 16.02
N LEU A 264 -0.69 0.27 15.71
CA LEU A 264 -1.50 1.05 14.78
C LEU A 264 -1.48 0.42 13.38
N CYS A 265 -0.32 -0.04 12.91
CA CYS A 265 -0.22 -0.71 11.62
C CYS A 265 -1.04 -2.01 11.55
N ALA A 266 -0.91 -2.85 12.58
CA ALA A 266 -1.68 -4.09 12.64
C ALA A 266 -3.18 -3.81 12.67
N LEU A 267 -3.62 -2.86 13.49
CA LEU A 267 -5.03 -2.54 13.67
C LEU A 267 -5.66 -1.91 12.42
N GLU A 268 -4.93 -1.05 11.70
CA GLU A 268 -5.39 -0.48 10.43
C GLU A 268 -5.62 -1.57 9.36
N VAL A 269 -4.67 -2.49 9.21
CA VAL A 269 -4.79 -3.62 8.27
C VAL A 269 -5.94 -4.54 8.64
N LEU A 270 -6.09 -4.86 9.94
CA LEU A 270 -7.21 -5.66 10.47
C LEU A 270 -8.57 -5.01 10.16
N GLN A 271 -8.72 -3.72 10.45
CA GLN A 271 -9.97 -2.99 10.22
C GLN A 271 -10.31 -2.90 8.73
N THR A 272 -9.30 -2.69 7.89
CA THR A 272 -9.46 -2.65 6.43
C THR A 272 -9.88 -4.01 5.88
N CYS A 273 -9.25 -5.10 6.33
CA CYS A 273 -9.64 -6.45 5.95
C CYS A 273 -11.09 -6.74 6.35
N GLN A 274 -11.46 -6.46 7.61
CA GLN A 274 -12.82 -6.66 8.10
C GLN A 274 -13.86 -5.86 7.30
N ALA A 275 -13.58 -4.58 7.00
CA ALA A 275 -14.50 -3.74 6.24
C ALA A 275 -14.71 -4.24 4.80
N ARG A 276 -13.68 -4.80 4.17
CA ARG A 276 -13.77 -5.36 2.81
C ARG A 276 -14.43 -6.73 2.78
N ILE A 277 -14.21 -7.55 3.82
CA ILE A 277 -14.87 -8.85 4.00
C ILE A 277 -16.38 -8.66 4.20
N SER A 278 -16.80 -7.74 5.08
CA SER A 278 -18.23 -7.50 5.33
C SER A 278 -19.01 -7.04 4.09
N ASN A 279 -18.33 -6.52 3.07
CA ASN A 279 -18.92 -6.08 1.81
C ASN A 279 -18.91 -7.15 0.71
N ASN A 280 -18.17 -8.26 0.86
CA ASN A 280 -18.02 -9.31 -0.14
C ASN A 280 -18.46 -10.68 0.42
N ASP A 281 -19.48 -11.30 -0.18
CA ASP A 281 -19.96 -12.65 0.16
C ASP A 281 -19.02 -13.79 -0.34
N ASN A 282 -17.72 -13.53 -0.50
CA ASN A 282 -16.75 -14.50 -1.02
C ASN A 282 -16.12 -15.31 0.11
N GLY A 283 -16.65 -16.50 0.40
CA GLY A 283 -16.15 -17.39 1.47
C GLY A 283 -14.64 -17.71 1.41
N GLN A 284 -14.06 -17.82 0.21
CA GLN A 284 -12.61 -18.06 0.05
C GLN A 284 -11.75 -16.87 0.53
N GLN A 285 -12.22 -15.64 0.37
CA GLN A 285 -11.48 -14.46 0.87
C GLN A 285 -11.55 -14.37 2.40
N LEU A 286 -12.65 -14.83 3.00
CA LEU A 286 -12.79 -14.89 4.45
C LEU A 286 -11.78 -15.85 5.08
N ASP A 287 -11.60 -17.04 4.50
CA ASP A 287 -10.64 -18.04 4.99
C ASP A 287 -9.20 -17.54 4.88
N LEU A 288 -8.83 -16.96 3.73
CA LEU A 288 -7.49 -16.38 3.51
C LEU A 288 -7.22 -15.20 4.44
N CYS A 289 -8.18 -14.29 4.62
CA CYS A 289 -8.06 -13.21 5.57
C CYS A 289 -7.88 -13.74 7.00
N SER A 290 -8.64 -14.75 7.41
CA SER A 290 -8.53 -15.33 8.75
C SER A 290 -7.14 -15.95 8.97
N LEU A 291 -6.57 -16.60 7.96
CA LEU A 291 -5.21 -17.13 7.99
C LEU A 291 -4.14 -16.05 8.23
N HIS A 292 -4.26 -14.92 7.55
CA HIS A 292 -3.24 -13.87 7.60
C HIS A 292 -3.48 -12.83 8.71
N THR A 293 -4.70 -12.72 9.24
CA THR A 293 -5.02 -11.79 10.34
C THR A 293 -4.73 -12.37 11.72
N ALA A 294 -4.62 -13.70 11.89
CA ALA A 294 -4.33 -14.33 13.18
C ALA A 294 -3.04 -13.80 13.82
N GLY A 295 -1.97 -13.67 13.03
CA GLY A 295 -0.70 -13.13 13.51
C GLY A 295 -0.75 -11.63 13.78
N LEU A 296 -1.57 -10.88 13.04
CA LEU A 296 -1.77 -9.44 13.29
C LEU A 296 -2.52 -9.19 14.60
N TRP A 297 -3.53 -10.01 14.91
CA TRP A 297 -4.20 -9.95 16.21
C TRP A 297 -3.24 -10.24 17.37
N ALA A 298 -2.38 -11.24 17.21
CA ALA A 298 -1.35 -11.53 18.22
C ALA A 298 -0.32 -10.40 18.35
N LEU A 299 0.12 -9.80 17.24
CA LEU A 299 1.00 -8.63 17.27
C LEU A 299 0.33 -7.47 18.00
N ALA A 300 -0.94 -7.16 17.68
CA ALA A 300 -1.68 -6.08 18.33
C ALA A 300 -1.86 -6.34 19.84
N SER A 301 -2.19 -7.58 20.23
CA SER A 301 -2.29 -7.99 21.63
C SER A 301 -0.94 -7.86 22.36
N ASP A 302 0.14 -8.37 21.78
CA ASP A 302 1.49 -8.30 22.35
C ASP A 302 1.94 -6.84 22.57
N LYS A 303 1.79 -6.00 21.54
CA LYS A 303 2.19 -4.57 21.63
C LYS A 303 1.31 -3.78 22.56
N LEU A 304 0.02 -4.06 22.63
CA LEU A 304 -0.84 -3.45 23.63
C LEU A 304 -0.42 -3.87 25.05
N GLY A 305 -0.07 -5.13 25.28
CA GLY A 305 0.45 -5.62 26.57
C GLY A 305 1.78 -4.98 26.98
N GLU A 306 2.72 -4.80 26.04
CA GLU A 306 3.97 -4.05 26.26
C GLU A 306 3.71 -2.60 26.67
N LEU A 307 2.80 -1.92 25.97
CA LEU A 307 2.38 -0.56 26.29
C LEU A 307 1.66 -0.49 27.65
N GLY A 308 0.81 -1.47 27.95
CA GLY A 308 0.11 -1.56 29.24
C GLY A 308 1.08 -1.67 30.42
N ARG A 309 2.13 -2.48 30.30
CA ARG A 309 3.22 -2.57 31.28
C ARG A 309 3.98 -1.25 31.41
N LEU A 310 4.33 -0.64 30.28
CA LEU A 310 5.05 0.64 30.26
C LEU A 310 4.24 1.76 30.96
N CYS A 311 2.94 1.81 30.74
CA CYS A 311 2.05 2.85 31.22
C CYS A 311 1.40 2.56 32.58
N GLY A 312 1.68 1.42 33.23
CA GLY A 312 1.09 1.07 34.53
C GLY A 312 -0.42 0.78 34.46
N LEU A 313 -0.86 0.16 33.35
CA LEU A 313 -2.25 -0.19 33.08
C LEU A 313 -2.57 -1.67 33.33
N MET A 314 -1.56 -2.48 33.68
CA MET A 314 -1.73 -3.90 33.99
C MET A 314 -2.56 -4.09 35.28
N PRO A 315 -3.24 -5.23 35.45
CA PRO A 315 -3.96 -5.56 36.68
C PRO A 315 -3.06 -5.41 37.92
N GLY A 316 -3.63 -4.90 39.02
CA GLY A 316 -2.90 -4.72 40.29
C GLY A 316 -1.86 -3.59 40.31
N SER A 317 -1.62 -2.88 39.20
CA SER A 317 -0.71 -1.72 39.16
C SER A 317 -1.46 -0.38 39.24
N GLU A 318 -0.86 0.66 39.80
CA GLU A 318 -1.34 2.04 39.70
C GLU A 318 -0.35 2.91 38.92
N PRO A 319 -0.82 3.73 37.96
CA PRO A 319 0.06 4.52 37.11
C PRO A 319 0.76 5.60 37.94
N SER A 320 2.09 5.57 37.92
CA SER A 320 2.90 6.61 38.54
C SER A 320 2.84 7.92 37.74
N SER A 321 3.25 9.04 38.35
CA SER A 321 3.32 10.34 37.66
C SER A 321 4.22 10.30 36.41
N GLU A 322 5.30 9.50 36.43
CA GLU A 322 6.19 9.31 35.28
C GLU A 322 5.50 8.52 34.15
N GLN A 323 4.70 7.52 34.50
CA GLN A 323 3.93 6.72 33.54
C GLN A 323 2.81 7.55 32.89
N LEU A 324 2.16 8.44 33.65
CA LEU A 324 1.19 9.38 33.09
C LEU A 324 1.84 10.35 32.09
N HIS A 325 3.04 10.88 32.40
CA HIS A 325 3.80 11.69 31.43
C HIS A 325 4.17 10.88 30.18
N THR A 326 4.54 9.60 30.36
CA THR A 326 4.81 8.69 29.25
C THR A 326 3.58 8.51 28.36
N VAL A 327 2.39 8.32 28.94
CA VAL A 327 1.12 8.25 28.17
C VAL A 327 0.91 9.51 27.34
N VAL A 328 1.04 10.70 27.94
CA VAL A 328 0.86 11.97 27.22
C VAL A 328 1.85 12.10 26.06
N TYR A 329 3.12 11.76 26.29
CA TYR A 329 4.15 11.78 25.27
C TYR A 329 3.86 10.80 24.12
N LEU A 330 3.45 9.57 24.44
CA LEU A 330 3.05 8.55 23.47
C LEU A 330 1.87 9.01 22.61
N ILE A 331 0.86 9.60 23.24
CA ILE A 331 -0.32 10.15 22.57
C ILE A 331 0.05 11.29 21.62
N ALA A 332 0.95 12.18 22.02
CA ALA A 332 1.37 13.31 21.20
C ALA A 332 2.07 12.85 19.89
N GLY A 333 3.00 11.90 19.97
CA GLY A 333 3.72 11.45 18.78
C GLY A 333 2.94 10.51 17.85
N MET A 334 1.78 9.98 18.26
CA MET A 334 0.85 9.31 17.34
C MET A 334 0.13 10.29 16.40
N GLY A 335 0.15 11.59 16.72
CA GLY A 335 -0.61 12.60 16.01
C GLY A 335 -2.12 12.52 16.26
N ASP A 336 -2.88 13.24 15.46
CA ASP A 336 -4.34 13.28 15.55
C ASP A 336 -5.03 12.41 14.49
N SER A 337 -6.21 11.94 14.84
CA SER A 337 -7.08 11.25 13.89
C SER A 337 -7.63 12.26 12.88
N ASP A 338 -7.54 11.94 11.59
CA ASP A 338 -8.22 12.73 10.57
C ASP A 338 -9.73 12.67 10.83
N MET A 339 -10.41 13.81 10.68
CA MET A 339 -11.86 13.93 10.86
C MET A 339 -12.62 13.10 9.81
N HIS A 340 -12.77 11.79 10.04
CA HIS A 340 -13.56 10.91 9.19
C HIS A 340 -14.88 10.47 9.85
N ILE A 341 -15.90 10.41 8.99
CA ILE A 341 -17.27 9.88 9.11
C ILE A 341 -17.74 9.57 10.53
N LYS A 342 -18.69 10.37 11.02
CA LYS A 342 -19.40 10.22 12.31
C LYS A 342 -19.68 8.74 12.63
N GLY A 343 -18.98 8.20 13.64
CA GLY A 343 -19.36 6.96 14.34
C GLY A 343 -18.33 5.82 14.36
N LYS A 344 -17.24 5.85 13.58
CA LYS A 344 -16.22 4.78 13.61
C LYS A 344 -14.91 5.29 14.21
N LEU A 345 -14.49 4.68 15.32
CA LEU A 345 -13.22 4.98 15.99
C LEU A 345 -12.03 4.52 15.12
N THR A 346 -11.10 5.43 14.85
CA THR A 346 -9.85 5.11 14.14
C THR A 346 -8.93 4.26 15.03
N PRO A 347 -7.91 3.59 14.46
CA PRO A 347 -6.88 2.92 15.27
C PRO A 347 -6.22 3.85 16.31
N ILE A 348 -5.98 5.11 15.92
CA ILE A 348 -5.42 6.13 16.81
C ILE A 348 -6.37 6.41 17.97
N ASP A 349 -7.66 6.62 17.71
CA ASP A 349 -8.64 6.87 18.77
C ASP A 349 -8.76 5.69 19.74
N ARG A 350 -8.71 4.46 19.20
CA ARG A 350 -8.75 3.24 20.02
C ARG A 350 -7.53 3.14 20.93
N LEU A 351 -6.33 3.37 20.40
CA LEU A 351 -5.10 3.30 21.19
C LEU A 351 -5.02 4.45 22.21
N LYS A 352 -5.37 5.70 21.82
CA LYS A 352 -5.48 6.83 22.75
C LYS A 352 -6.44 6.52 23.90
N GLY A 353 -7.59 5.92 23.59
CA GLY A 353 -8.57 5.49 24.60
C GLY A 353 -8.04 4.41 25.53
N ALA A 354 -7.35 3.40 25.00
CA ALA A 354 -6.73 2.34 25.80
C ALA A 354 -5.65 2.90 26.73
N LEU A 355 -4.76 3.76 26.25
CA LEU A 355 -3.70 4.33 27.08
C LEU A 355 -4.21 5.29 28.17
N SER A 356 -5.41 5.87 27.97
CA SER A 356 -5.98 6.86 28.89
C SER A 356 -6.82 6.25 30.03
N SER A 357 -7.23 4.99 29.94
CA SER A 357 -8.09 4.35 30.94
C SER A 357 -7.76 2.87 31.11
N LYS A 358 -7.54 2.44 32.36
CA LYS A 358 -7.34 1.03 32.73
C LYS A 358 -8.50 0.14 32.30
N GLU A 359 -9.74 0.64 32.40
CA GLU A 359 -10.93 -0.12 32.01
C GLU A 359 -10.97 -0.34 30.50
N VAL A 360 -10.67 0.71 29.72
CA VAL A 360 -10.63 0.65 28.26
C VAL A 360 -9.47 -0.23 27.80
N PHE A 361 -8.29 -0.07 28.41
CA PHE A 361 -7.13 -0.93 28.20
C PHE A 361 -7.49 -2.40 28.43
N ARG A 362 -8.02 -2.73 29.61
CA ARG A 362 -8.40 -4.10 29.97
C ARG A 362 -9.36 -4.69 28.95
N LYS A 363 -10.39 -3.93 28.58
CA LYS A 363 -11.38 -4.38 27.59
C LYS A 363 -10.75 -4.66 26.23
N GLN A 364 -9.96 -3.73 25.69
CA GLN A 364 -9.33 -3.88 24.38
C GLN A 364 -8.26 -4.99 24.37
N TYR A 365 -7.46 -5.09 25.43
CA TYR A 365 -6.45 -6.14 25.57
C TYR A 365 -7.09 -7.53 25.56
N LEU A 366 -8.13 -7.75 26.38
CA LEU A 366 -8.86 -9.01 26.40
C LEU A 366 -9.50 -9.30 25.03
N GLU A 367 -10.20 -8.33 24.43
CA GLU A 367 -10.83 -8.47 23.12
C GLU A 367 -9.82 -8.89 22.03
N HIS A 368 -8.68 -8.20 21.93
CA HIS A 368 -7.67 -8.49 20.91
C HIS A 368 -7.00 -9.85 21.13
N THR A 369 -6.77 -10.21 22.39
CA THR A 369 -6.11 -11.48 22.75
C THR A 369 -7.05 -12.67 22.53
N GLU A 370 -8.33 -12.53 22.86
CA GLU A 370 -9.37 -13.52 22.57
C GLU A 370 -9.59 -13.68 21.07
N LEU A 371 -9.64 -12.58 20.30
CA LEU A 371 -9.71 -12.61 18.84
C LEU A 371 -8.47 -13.29 18.24
N ALA A 372 -7.26 -13.01 18.75
CA ALA A 372 -6.05 -13.68 18.31
C ALA A 372 -6.13 -15.20 18.53
N MET A 373 -6.47 -15.61 19.75
CA MET A 373 -6.62 -17.02 20.11
C MET A 373 -7.71 -17.71 19.26
N GLY A 374 -8.88 -17.08 19.14
CA GLY A 374 -10.02 -17.61 18.37
C GLY A 374 -9.68 -17.77 16.89
N THR A 375 -9.01 -16.78 16.31
CA THR A 375 -8.57 -16.84 14.90
C THR A 375 -7.55 -17.95 14.71
N TYR A 376 -6.55 -18.11 15.59
CA TYR A 376 -5.60 -19.22 15.51
C TYR A 376 -6.25 -20.60 15.63
N LYS A 377 -7.26 -20.75 16.51
CA LYS A 377 -8.05 -21.99 16.60
C LYS A 377 -8.78 -22.27 15.28
N HIS A 378 -9.39 -21.24 14.69
CA HIS A 378 -10.13 -21.37 13.44
C HIS A 378 -9.24 -21.81 12.27
N VAL A 379 -8.03 -21.27 12.13
CA VAL A 379 -7.05 -21.72 11.12
C VAL A 379 -6.20 -22.94 11.53
N GLY A 380 -6.60 -23.67 12.57
CA GLY A 380 -5.99 -24.94 12.95
C GLY A 380 -4.59 -24.83 13.57
N ARG A 381 -4.11 -23.62 13.91
CA ARG A 381 -2.82 -23.38 14.58
C ARG A 381 -2.98 -23.45 16.10
N ILE A 382 -3.30 -24.65 16.59
CA ILE A 382 -3.66 -24.87 18.01
C ILE A 382 -2.52 -24.48 18.96
N ARG A 383 -1.25 -24.77 18.64
CA ARG A 383 -0.10 -24.40 19.49
C ARG A 383 -0.04 -22.89 19.76
N SER A 384 -0.21 -22.07 18.72
CA SER A 384 -0.24 -20.61 18.85
C SER A 384 -1.43 -20.15 19.70
N ALA A 385 -2.60 -20.78 19.53
CA ALA A 385 -3.75 -20.49 20.37
C ALA A 385 -3.51 -20.87 21.85
N ARG A 386 -2.83 -21.99 22.15
CA ARG A 386 -2.48 -22.39 23.52
C ARG A 386 -1.46 -21.46 24.16
N PHE A 387 -0.47 -21.01 23.39
CA PHE A 387 0.48 -20.01 23.84
C PHE A 387 -0.23 -18.72 24.26
N ILE A 388 -1.13 -18.19 23.43
CA ILE A 388 -1.93 -16.99 23.76
C ILE A 388 -2.87 -17.23 24.93
N GLY A 389 -3.49 -18.42 25.01
CA GLY A 389 -4.33 -18.80 26.13
C GLY A 389 -3.58 -18.79 27.47
N ARG A 390 -2.30 -19.18 27.48
CA ARG A 390 -1.44 -19.11 28.66
C ARG A 390 -1.15 -17.67 29.08
N GLU A 391 -0.94 -16.74 28.14
CA GLU A 391 -0.80 -15.31 28.44
C GLU A 391 -2.10 -14.71 29.01
N LEU A 392 -3.27 -15.10 28.47
CA LEU A 392 -4.57 -14.77 29.04
C LEU A 392 -4.73 -15.31 30.46
N ALA A 393 -4.27 -16.53 30.73
CA ALA A 393 -4.35 -17.12 32.06
C ALA A 393 -3.59 -16.30 33.10
N LYS A 394 -2.37 -15.85 32.75
CA LYS A 394 -1.59 -14.95 33.62
C LYS A 394 -2.36 -13.66 33.90
N PHE A 395 -2.91 -13.04 32.87
CA PHE A 395 -3.68 -11.80 33.01
C PHE A 395 -4.94 -11.98 33.88
N TYR A 396 -5.69 -13.08 33.71
CA TYR A 396 -6.84 -13.39 34.56
C TYR A 396 -6.46 -13.71 36.00
N SER A 397 -5.32 -14.38 36.23
CA SER A 397 -4.82 -14.63 37.57
C SER A 397 -4.46 -13.32 38.28
N GLU A 398 -3.81 -12.39 37.60
CA GLU A 398 -3.52 -11.04 38.14
C GLU A 398 -4.80 -10.22 38.42
N LEU A 399 -5.90 -10.50 37.72
CA LEU A 399 -7.23 -9.94 38.00
C LEU A 399 -7.95 -10.60 39.18
N GLY A 400 -7.43 -11.70 39.72
CA GLY A 400 -8.09 -12.53 40.73
C GLY A 400 -9.16 -13.47 40.16
N GLU A 401 -9.32 -13.56 38.84
CA GLU A 401 -10.26 -14.45 38.16
C GLU A 401 -9.64 -15.84 37.90
N ASN A 402 -9.12 -16.46 38.96
CA ASN A 402 -8.32 -17.70 38.88
C ASN A 402 -9.07 -18.88 38.23
N GLN A 403 -10.40 -18.93 38.34
CA GLN A 403 -11.22 -19.96 37.66
C GLN A 403 -11.07 -19.92 36.14
N LYS A 404 -11.02 -18.72 35.55
CA LYS A 404 -10.81 -18.58 34.09
C LYS A 404 -9.38 -18.92 33.70
N ALA A 405 -8.41 -18.52 34.53
CA ALA A 405 -7.00 -18.86 34.32
C ALA A 405 -6.79 -20.38 34.27
N VAL A 406 -7.37 -21.12 35.22
CA VAL A 406 -7.31 -22.59 35.27
C VAL A 406 -7.84 -23.22 33.98
N ALA A 407 -8.98 -22.76 33.46
CA ALA A 407 -9.55 -23.30 32.22
C ALA A 407 -8.58 -23.19 31.04
N PHE A 408 -7.91 -22.05 30.87
CA PHE A 408 -6.91 -21.86 29.81
C PHE A 408 -5.65 -22.71 30.02
N LEU A 409 -5.18 -22.83 31.27
CA LEU A 409 -3.98 -23.61 31.61
C LEU A 409 -4.21 -25.11 31.44
N LEU A 410 -5.38 -25.65 31.79
CA LEU A 410 -5.73 -27.05 31.56
C LEU A 410 -5.75 -27.39 30.07
N ASP A 411 -6.34 -26.51 29.26
CA ASP A 411 -6.38 -26.61 27.80
C ASP A 411 -4.97 -26.63 27.18
N ALA A 412 -4.05 -25.81 27.70
CA ALA A 412 -2.65 -25.78 27.29
C ALA A 412 -1.91 -27.05 27.76
N LEU A 413 -2.08 -27.45 29.02
CA LEU A 413 -1.44 -28.63 29.61
C LEU A 413 -1.77 -29.90 28.85
N LYS A 414 -3.05 -30.11 28.51
CA LYS A 414 -3.49 -31.24 27.70
C LYS A 414 -2.73 -31.31 26.38
N THR A 415 -2.59 -30.17 25.70
CA THR A 415 -1.88 -30.10 24.41
C THR A 415 -0.38 -30.40 24.58
N TYR A 416 0.25 -29.86 25.63
CA TYR A 416 1.67 -30.10 25.90
C TYR A 416 1.95 -31.55 26.31
N ASP A 417 1.05 -32.18 27.06
CA ASP A 417 1.16 -33.61 27.41
C ASP A 417 0.97 -34.50 26.17
N ASP A 418 -0.05 -34.24 25.37
CA ASP A 418 -0.33 -34.98 24.12
C ASP A 418 0.86 -34.90 23.14
N GLU A 419 1.53 -33.74 23.07
CA GLU A 419 2.68 -33.48 22.19
C GLU A 419 4.05 -33.74 22.84
N LYS A 420 4.09 -34.19 24.10
CA LYS A 420 5.31 -34.50 24.88
C LYS A 420 6.26 -33.32 25.08
N TRP A 421 5.73 -32.13 25.32
CA TRP A 421 6.48 -30.94 25.68
C TRP A 421 6.66 -30.86 27.20
N GLU A 422 7.52 -31.74 27.75
CA GLU A 422 7.64 -31.99 29.19
C GLU A 422 7.95 -30.73 30.01
N GLU A 423 8.87 -29.88 29.54
CA GLU A 423 9.24 -28.64 30.24
C GLU A 423 8.07 -27.65 30.33
N LEU A 424 7.34 -27.46 29.22
CA LEU A 424 6.19 -26.56 29.18
C LEU A 424 5.04 -27.11 30.01
N ALA A 425 4.82 -28.43 29.97
CA ALA A 425 3.82 -29.08 30.81
C ALA A 425 4.15 -28.96 32.31
N ALA A 426 5.42 -29.13 32.70
CA ALA A 426 5.87 -28.91 34.07
C ALA A 426 5.66 -27.45 34.52
N GLN A 427 6.01 -26.48 33.66
CA GLN A 427 5.79 -25.06 33.97
C GLN A 427 4.30 -24.71 34.10
N THR A 428 3.45 -25.24 33.21
CA THR A 428 2.00 -25.04 33.29
C THR A 428 1.38 -25.69 34.54
N ARG A 429 1.89 -26.85 35.00
CA ARG A 429 1.48 -27.45 36.27
C ARG A 429 1.83 -26.57 37.47
N LEU A 430 2.99 -25.90 37.46
CA LEU A 430 3.36 -24.94 38.51
C LEU A 430 2.40 -23.74 38.52
N GLU A 431 2.06 -23.20 37.35
CA GLU A 431 1.10 -22.09 37.22
C GLU A 431 -0.31 -22.51 37.71
N LEU A 432 -0.75 -23.73 37.39
CA LEU A 432 -2.01 -24.29 37.89
C LEU A 432 -2.01 -24.43 39.41
N ALA A 433 -0.95 -24.99 40.00
CA ALA A 433 -0.84 -25.13 41.45
C ALA A 433 -0.90 -23.78 42.16
N GLN A 434 -0.31 -22.73 41.57
CA GLN A 434 -0.42 -21.37 42.10
C GLN A 434 -1.86 -20.84 42.04
N CYS A 435 -2.57 -21.07 40.93
CA CYS A 435 -3.98 -20.66 40.79
C CYS A 435 -4.88 -21.37 41.81
N TYR A 436 -4.74 -22.69 41.98
CA TYR A 436 -5.50 -23.48 42.96
C TYR A 436 -5.23 -23.04 44.40
N LYS A 437 -3.96 -22.80 44.74
CA LYS A 437 -3.59 -22.26 46.05
C LYS A 437 -4.25 -20.91 46.34
N GLN A 438 -4.38 -20.04 45.34
CA GLN A 438 -5.06 -18.75 45.50
C GLN A 438 -6.59 -18.88 45.59
N MET A 439 -7.16 -20.00 45.15
CA MET A 439 -8.58 -20.32 45.26
C MET A 439 -8.94 -21.08 46.55
N ASP A 440 -7.94 -21.38 47.40
CA ASP A 440 -8.07 -22.26 48.58
C ASP A 440 -8.56 -23.68 48.22
N ASP A 441 -8.28 -24.10 46.99
CA ASP A 441 -8.60 -25.43 46.47
C ASP A 441 -7.35 -26.31 46.64
N ILE A 442 -7.24 -26.94 47.81
CA ILE A 442 -6.04 -27.68 48.26
C ILE A 442 -6.12 -29.18 47.88
N GLU A 443 -7.30 -29.64 47.44
CA GLU A 443 -7.53 -31.00 46.94
C GLU A 443 -7.24 -31.10 45.43
#